data_AF-A0AAU4AUC4-F1
#
_entry.id   AF-A0AAU4AUC4-F1
#
_cell.length_a   1.000
_cell.length_b   1.000
_cell.length_c   1.000
_cell.angle_alpha   90.00
_cell.angle_beta   90.00
_cell.angle_gamma   90.00
#
_symmetry.space_group_name_H-M   'P 1'
#
loop_
_entity.id
_entity.type
_entity.pdbx_description
1 polymer ?
#
loop_
_entity_poly.entity_id
_entity_poly.type
_entity_poly.pdbx_seq_one_letter_code
_entity_poly.pdbx_strand_id
1 'polypeptide(L)'
;MIVSAVMLLGRAAGLPAARRAGRLAAAAADRGFPGRLTVISARPRFPASGGAEIVFRVVDDPDAVVRLRVDRAAPSRERIGEAVEEGLAAARTWRALAAALREGGHEVHALGRIVADPWIAAAPSNDTVAELLAGLHDCLAGRPDLPPTSVMIAAPAVVRALPRDRDPSLPTLLRLNARRRLAVLSGRRPYYRASFGANDGPELSIVHPFALWQRYEAAVTACAAAWLARADPDATVAAVMGYTRLVPGRVDRLRVHVVFRDGPPQGRAPLGDHVLVATTDLAGAFVGEPTVVRDVSAGGGRLRLPPL
;
A
#
# COMPACT_ATOMS: atom_id res chain seq x y z
N MET A 1 13.30 9.43 -26.73
CA MET A 1 11.96 9.69 -27.32
C MET A 1 11.35 8.49 -28.08
N ILE A 2 11.87 7.26 -27.96
CA ILE A 2 11.30 6.08 -28.65
C ILE A 2 10.28 5.31 -27.78
N VAL A 3 10.42 5.37 -26.44
CA VAL A 3 9.51 4.71 -25.48
C VAL A 3 8.10 5.33 -25.47
N SER A 4 7.99 6.63 -25.72
CA SER A 4 6.69 7.34 -25.74
C SER A 4 5.84 7.03 -26.98
N ALA A 5 6.45 6.79 -28.14
CA ALA A 5 5.72 6.47 -29.38
C ALA A 5 5.15 5.04 -29.37
N VAL A 6 5.89 4.07 -28.83
CA VAL A 6 5.43 2.68 -28.68
C VAL A 6 4.26 2.56 -27.70
N MET A 7 4.24 3.35 -26.61
CA MET A 7 3.11 3.38 -25.68
C MET A 7 1.85 4.04 -26.26
N LEU A 8 1.99 5.00 -27.17
CA LEU A 8 0.86 5.65 -27.85
C LEU A 8 0.28 4.75 -28.96
N LEU A 9 1.12 4.09 -29.76
CA LEU A 9 0.69 3.14 -30.81
C LEU A 9 0.04 1.88 -30.21
N GLY A 10 0.58 1.33 -29.12
CA GLY A 10 -0.03 0.19 -28.41
C GLY A 10 -1.39 0.50 -27.78
N ARG A 11 -1.65 1.76 -27.40
CA ARG A 11 -2.96 2.19 -26.90
C ARG A 11 -4.02 2.30 -27.99
N ALA A 12 -3.65 2.76 -29.19
CA ALA A 12 -4.58 2.88 -30.31
C ALA A 12 -5.08 1.51 -30.82
N ALA A 13 -4.19 0.50 -30.89
CA ALA A 13 -4.54 -0.86 -31.32
C ALA A 13 -5.34 -1.66 -30.25
N GLY A 14 -5.20 -1.33 -28.96
CA GLY A 14 -5.90 -2.04 -27.88
C GLY A 14 -7.37 -1.67 -27.70
N LEU A 15 -7.80 -0.47 -28.15
CA LEU A 15 -9.17 0.01 -27.97
C LEU A 15 -10.23 -0.82 -28.71
N PRO A 16 -10.05 -1.21 -29.99
CA PRO A 16 -10.99 -2.09 -30.67
C PRO A 16 -11.13 -3.45 -29.98
N ALA A 17 -10.02 -4.02 -29.50
CA ALA A 17 -10.02 -5.29 -28.78
C ALA A 17 -10.78 -5.19 -27.44
N ALA A 18 -10.58 -4.11 -26.68
CA ALA A 18 -11.30 -3.86 -25.44
C ALA A 18 -12.81 -3.67 -25.67
N ARG A 19 -13.21 -2.95 -26.72
CA ARG A 19 -14.64 -2.81 -27.10
C ARG A 19 -15.25 -4.16 -27.50
N ARG A 20 -14.54 -4.98 -28.26
CA ARG A 20 -14.98 -6.34 -28.61
C ARG A 20 -15.14 -7.20 -27.35
N ALA A 21 -14.16 -7.20 -26.47
CA ALA A 21 -14.21 -7.91 -25.20
C ALA A 21 -15.39 -7.44 -24.33
N GLY A 22 -15.64 -6.12 -24.26
CA GLY A 22 -16.79 -5.57 -23.55
C GLY A 22 -18.13 -6.07 -24.09
N ARG A 23 -18.30 -6.13 -25.42
CA ARG A 23 -19.51 -6.69 -26.04
C ARG A 23 -19.68 -8.19 -25.75
N LEU A 24 -18.59 -8.97 -25.85
CA LEU A 24 -18.62 -10.40 -25.53
C LEU A 24 -19.00 -10.64 -24.07
N ALA A 25 -18.43 -9.85 -23.16
CA ALA A 25 -18.70 -9.93 -21.74
C ALA A 25 -20.14 -9.52 -21.40
N ALA A 26 -20.64 -8.43 -22.00
CA ALA A 26 -22.03 -7.99 -21.85
C ALA A 26 -23.02 -9.06 -22.31
N ALA A 27 -22.81 -9.65 -23.51
CA ALA A 27 -23.69 -10.69 -24.03
C ALA A 27 -23.65 -11.97 -23.19
N ALA A 28 -22.48 -12.33 -22.65
CA ALA A 28 -22.36 -13.47 -21.75
C ALA A 28 -23.03 -13.23 -20.39
N ALA A 29 -22.89 -12.01 -19.84
CA ALA A 29 -23.56 -11.59 -18.63
C ALA A 29 -25.08 -11.58 -18.80
N ASP A 30 -25.59 -11.07 -19.92
CA ASP A 30 -27.04 -11.03 -20.19
C ASP A 30 -27.65 -12.43 -20.29
N ARG A 31 -26.95 -13.39 -20.91
CA ARG A 31 -27.40 -14.79 -20.95
C ARG A 31 -27.36 -15.49 -19.59
N GLY A 32 -26.33 -15.25 -18.78
CA GLY A 32 -26.10 -15.97 -17.53
C GLY A 32 -26.72 -15.34 -16.29
N PHE A 33 -26.90 -14.01 -16.33
CA PHE A 33 -27.29 -13.12 -15.24
C PHE A 33 -28.13 -11.94 -15.79
N PRO A 34 -29.27 -12.23 -16.47
CA PRO A 34 -30.05 -11.21 -17.18
C PRO A 34 -30.45 -10.06 -16.27
N GLY A 35 -30.21 -8.83 -16.72
CA GLY A 35 -30.55 -7.61 -15.98
C GLY A 35 -29.73 -7.34 -14.71
N ARG A 36 -28.85 -8.23 -14.26
CA ARG A 36 -28.11 -8.07 -12.99
C ARG A 36 -26.81 -7.30 -13.10
N LEU A 37 -26.20 -7.27 -14.29
CA LEU A 37 -24.89 -6.69 -14.53
C LEU A 37 -24.95 -5.66 -15.65
N THR A 38 -24.35 -4.48 -15.43
CA THR A 38 -24.15 -3.48 -16.48
C THR A 38 -22.67 -3.20 -16.66
N VAL A 39 -22.16 -3.28 -17.89
CA VAL A 39 -20.78 -2.90 -18.20
C VAL A 39 -20.60 -1.39 -18.01
N ILE A 40 -19.64 -0.99 -17.18
CA ILE A 40 -19.30 0.42 -16.91
C ILE A 40 -17.89 0.78 -17.38
N SER A 41 -17.02 -0.20 -17.63
CA SER A 41 -15.70 0.04 -18.20
C SER A 41 -15.17 -1.16 -18.97
N ALA A 42 -14.41 -0.89 -20.03
CA ALA A 42 -13.61 -1.87 -20.73
C ALA A 42 -12.23 -1.26 -21.00
N ARG A 43 -11.17 -1.85 -20.44
CA ARG A 43 -9.80 -1.30 -20.55
C ARG A 43 -8.85 -2.35 -21.12
N PRO A 44 -8.08 -2.00 -22.17
CA PRO A 44 -7.04 -2.91 -22.66
C PRO A 44 -5.98 -3.11 -21.57
N ARG A 45 -5.51 -4.34 -21.41
CA ARG A 45 -4.34 -4.62 -20.56
C ARG A 45 -3.05 -4.44 -21.35
N PHE A 46 -1.96 -4.24 -20.63
CA PHE A 46 -0.63 -4.29 -21.20
C PHE A 46 0.02 -5.66 -20.84
N PRO A 47 0.63 -6.37 -21.81
CA PRO A 47 0.59 -6.10 -23.25
C PRO A 47 -0.82 -6.28 -23.85
N ALA A 48 -1.13 -5.61 -24.96
CA ALA A 48 -2.47 -5.58 -25.57
C ALA A 48 -2.98 -6.97 -26.02
N SER A 49 -2.08 -7.93 -26.23
CA SER A 49 -2.39 -9.34 -26.49
C SER A 49 -3.00 -10.06 -25.28
N GLY A 50 -2.87 -9.50 -24.07
CA GLY A 50 -3.36 -10.04 -22.81
C GLY A 50 -4.84 -9.73 -22.51
N GLY A 51 -5.61 -9.31 -23.53
CA GLY A 51 -7.04 -9.08 -23.40
C GLY A 51 -7.41 -7.73 -22.78
N ALA A 52 -8.63 -7.68 -22.23
CA ALA A 52 -9.19 -6.51 -21.58
C ALA A 52 -9.70 -6.84 -20.18
N GLU A 53 -9.59 -5.85 -19.29
CA GLU A 53 -10.32 -5.82 -18.03
C GLU A 53 -11.68 -5.18 -18.29
N ILE A 54 -12.74 -5.95 -18.06
CA ILE A 54 -14.12 -5.50 -18.11
C ILE A 54 -14.60 -5.29 -16.68
N VAL A 55 -15.24 -4.16 -16.43
CA VAL A 55 -15.79 -3.81 -15.13
C VAL A 55 -17.30 -3.68 -15.25
N PHE A 56 -18.03 -4.39 -14.41
CA PHE A 56 -19.48 -4.29 -14.29
C PHE A 56 -19.86 -3.64 -12.96
N ARG A 57 -20.97 -2.90 -12.98
CA ARG A 57 -21.77 -2.63 -11.78
C ARG A 57 -22.80 -3.74 -11.60
N VAL A 58 -23.13 -4.05 -10.35
CA VAL A 58 -24.29 -4.88 -10.00
C VAL A 58 -25.49 -3.94 -9.85
N VAL A 59 -26.62 -4.28 -10.47
CA VAL A 59 -27.79 -3.36 -10.54
C VAL A 59 -28.37 -3.05 -9.15
N ASP A 60 -28.46 -4.04 -8.28
CA ASP A 60 -29.08 -3.91 -6.95
C ASP A 60 -28.08 -3.74 -5.80
N ASP A 61 -26.79 -3.52 -6.10
CA ASP A 61 -25.77 -3.26 -5.08
C ASP A 61 -24.89 -2.07 -5.51
N PRO A 62 -25.07 -0.88 -4.91
CA PRO A 62 -24.34 0.33 -5.30
C PRO A 62 -22.86 0.33 -4.87
N ASP A 63 -22.43 -0.62 -4.05
CA ASP A 63 -21.04 -0.74 -3.63
C ASP A 63 -20.27 -1.77 -4.46
N ALA A 64 -20.95 -2.83 -4.90
CA ALA A 64 -20.35 -3.96 -5.58
C ALA A 64 -19.82 -3.62 -6.98
N VAL A 65 -18.63 -4.16 -7.25
CA VAL A 65 -17.98 -4.06 -8.56
C VAL A 65 -17.48 -5.43 -8.96
N VAL A 66 -17.79 -5.84 -10.19
CA VAL A 66 -17.32 -7.11 -10.76
C VAL A 66 -16.23 -6.78 -11.77
N ARG A 67 -15.06 -7.38 -11.59
CA ARG A 67 -13.92 -7.23 -12.52
C ARG A 67 -13.65 -8.55 -13.20
N LEU A 68 -13.66 -8.54 -14.52
CA LEU A 68 -13.49 -9.73 -15.32
C LEU A 68 -12.41 -9.51 -16.34
N ARG A 69 -11.42 -10.41 -16.37
CA ARG A 69 -10.50 -10.48 -17.50
C ARG A 69 -11.15 -11.25 -18.64
N VAL A 70 -11.18 -10.63 -19.82
CA VAL A 70 -11.72 -11.19 -21.05
C VAL A 70 -10.65 -11.10 -22.13
N ASP A 71 -10.19 -12.26 -22.61
CA ASP A 71 -9.18 -12.34 -23.65
C ASP A 71 -9.84 -12.39 -25.05
N ARG A 72 -9.82 -13.56 -25.72
CA ARG A 72 -10.35 -13.70 -27.10
C ARG A 72 -11.76 -14.29 -27.18
N ALA A 73 -12.19 -15.00 -26.15
CA ALA A 73 -13.47 -15.70 -26.10
C ALA A 73 -14.42 -15.06 -25.08
N ALA A 74 -15.73 -15.32 -25.24
CA ALA A 74 -16.71 -14.94 -24.24
C ALA A 74 -16.41 -15.69 -22.91
N PRO A 75 -16.51 -15.00 -21.76
CA PRO A 75 -16.36 -15.66 -20.47
C PRO A 75 -17.50 -16.68 -20.25
N SER A 76 -17.19 -17.79 -19.57
CA SER A 76 -18.20 -18.78 -19.19
C SER A 76 -19.13 -18.21 -18.12
N ARG A 77 -20.34 -18.79 -18.00
CA ARG A 77 -21.30 -18.42 -16.96
C ARG A 77 -20.72 -18.61 -15.56
N GLU A 78 -20.01 -19.71 -15.33
CA GLU A 78 -19.33 -20.02 -14.08
C GLU A 78 -18.32 -18.93 -13.69
N ARG A 79 -17.43 -18.55 -14.60
CA ARG A 79 -16.44 -17.49 -14.37
C ARG A 79 -17.07 -16.13 -14.06
N ILE A 80 -18.20 -15.80 -14.71
CA ILE A 80 -18.95 -14.59 -14.37
C ILE A 80 -19.56 -14.74 -12.97
N GLY A 81 -20.12 -15.90 -12.64
CA GLY A 81 -20.68 -16.20 -11.32
C GLY A 81 -19.67 -16.03 -10.19
N GLU A 82 -18.49 -16.63 -10.32
CA GLU A 82 -17.39 -16.48 -9.37
C GLU A 82 -17.01 -15.01 -9.16
N ALA A 83 -16.86 -14.25 -10.26
CA ALA A 83 -16.52 -12.83 -10.19
C ALA A 83 -17.64 -11.99 -9.56
N VAL A 84 -18.92 -12.38 -9.74
CA VAL A 84 -20.07 -11.76 -9.07
C VAL A 84 -20.04 -12.03 -7.57
N GLU A 85 -19.79 -13.28 -7.17
CA GLU A 85 -19.69 -13.66 -5.76
C GLU A 85 -18.53 -12.94 -5.06
N GLU A 86 -17.37 -12.86 -5.70
CA GLU A 86 -16.21 -12.11 -5.21
C GLU A 86 -16.55 -10.61 -5.05
N GLY A 87 -17.17 -10.00 -6.06
CA GLY A 87 -17.57 -8.60 -6.03
C GLY A 87 -18.59 -8.28 -4.93
N LEU A 88 -19.57 -9.17 -4.71
CA LEU A 88 -20.56 -9.05 -3.64
C LEU A 88 -19.96 -9.29 -2.26
N ALA A 89 -19.03 -10.26 -2.14
CA ALA A 89 -18.30 -10.50 -0.90
C ALA A 89 -17.46 -9.27 -0.52
N ALA A 90 -16.72 -8.70 -1.47
CA ALA A 90 -15.95 -7.48 -1.25
C ALA A 90 -16.82 -6.29 -0.81
N ALA A 91 -18.02 -6.14 -1.40
CA ALA A 91 -18.98 -5.11 -0.99
C ALA A 91 -19.49 -5.30 0.44
N ARG A 92 -19.79 -6.55 0.85
CA ARG A 92 -20.17 -6.87 2.23
C ARG A 92 -19.04 -6.58 3.22
N THR A 93 -17.83 -7.04 2.93
CA THR A 93 -16.63 -6.77 3.76
C THR A 93 -16.39 -5.27 3.89
N TRP A 94 -16.53 -4.52 2.79
CA TRP A 94 -16.43 -3.07 2.82
C TRP A 94 -17.46 -2.41 3.73
N ARG A 95 -18.74 -2.80 3.62
CA ARG A 95 -19.80 -2.23 4.47
C ARG A 95 -19.55 -2.52 5.95
N ALA A 96 -19.12 -3.73 6.30
CA ALA A 96 -18.76 -4.10 7.66
C ALA A 96 -17.58 -3.27 8.19
N LEU A 97 -16.52 -3.12 7.39
CA LEU A 97 -15.35 -2.32 7.74
C LEU A 97 -15.69 -0.83 7.89
N ALA A 98 -16.46 -0.27 6.96
CA ALA A 98 -16.89 1.12 6.99
C ALA A 98 -17.81 1.40 8.18
N ALA A 99 -18.69 0.47 8.54
CA ALA A 99 -19.54 0.57 9.72
C ALA A 99 -18.71 0.58 11.01
N ALA A 100 -17.78 -0.37 11.15
CA ALA A 100 -16.90 -0.48 12.32
C ALA A 100 -16.06 0.79 12.53
N LEU A 101 -15.43 1.30 11.47
CA LEU A 101 -14.64 2.54 11.56
C LEU A 101 -15.52 3.76 11.86
N ARG A 102 -16.72 3.85 11.26
CA ARG A 102 -17.65 4.95 11.52
C ARG A 102 -18.19 4.94 12.95
N GLU A 103 -18.47 3.77 13.52
CA GLU A 103 -18.85 3.60 14.93
C GLU A 103 -17.76 4.15 15.87
N GLY A 104 -16.48 3.97 15.50
CA GLY A 104 -15.33 4.59 16.16
C GLY A 104 -15.05 6.05 15.82
N GLY A 105 -15.90 6.72 15.05
CA GLY A 105 -15.70 8.12 14.65
C GLY A 105 -14.69 8.34 13.51
N HIS A 106 -14.32 7.28 12.76
CA HIS A 106 -13.40 7.35 11.64
C HIS A 106 -14.12 7.25 10.30
N GLU A 107 -14.15 8.35 9.54
CA GLU A 107 -14.65 8.34 8.16
C GLU A 107 -13.59 7.76 7.21
N VAL A 108 -14.03 6.85 6.32
CA VAL A 108 -13.17 6.29 5.28
C VAL A 108 -13.28 7.12 4.00
N HIS A 109 -12.15 7.65 3.55
CA HIS A 109 -12.08 8.53 2.39
C HIS A 109 -11.54 7.86 1.13
N ALA A 110 -10.89 6.70 1.22
CA ALA A 110 -10.41 5.90 0.08
C ALA A 110 -10.13 4.45 0.50
N LEU A 111 -9.88 3.60 -0.49
CA LEU A 111 -9.44 2.20 -0.30
C LEU A 111 -8.17 1.91 -1.10
N GLY A 112 -7.24 1.18 -0.47
CA GLY A 112 -6.07 0.59 -1.12
C GLY A 112 -6.42 -0.30 -2.32
N ARG A 113 -5.41 -0.65 -3.13
CA ARG A 113 -5.60 -1.42 -4.38
C ARG A 113 -5.47 -2.92 -4.26
N ILE A 114 -4.70 -3.39 -3.27
CA ILE A 114 -4.20 -4.79 -3.19
C ILE A 114 -4.85 -5.50 -2.01
N VAL A 115 -4.99 -4.78 -0.91
CA VAL A 115 -5.69 -5.18 0.30
C VAL A 115 -6.68 -4.05 0.55
N ALA A 116 -7.87 -4.34 1.06
CA ALA A 116 -8.91 -3.33 1.31
C ALA A 116 -8.55 -2.34 2.44
N ASP A 117 -7.31 -1.82 2.45
CA ASP A 117 -6.75 -0.93 3.45
C ASP A 117 -7.49 0.42 3.38
N PRO A 118 -8.32 0.77 4.38
CA PRO A 118 -9.08 2.00 4.37
C PRO A 118 -8.18 3.19 4.68
N TRP A 119 -8.45 4.30 4.02
CA TRP A 119 -7.81 5.58 4.29
C TRP A 119 -8.70 6.46 5.16
N ILE A 120 -8.19 6.87 6.31
CA ILE A 120 -8.88 7.80 7.23
C ILE A 120 -8.10 9.11 7.36
N ALA A 121 -8.78 10.13 7.87
CA ALA A 121 -8.15 11.39 8.26
C ALA A 121 -7.79 11.36 9.75
N ALA A 122 -6.51 11.52 10.09
CA ALA A 122 -6.09 11.85 11.45
C ALA A 122 -4.75 12.60 11.44
N ALA A 123 -4.47 13.31 12.52
CA ALA A 123 -3.20 14.01 12.73
C ALA A 123 -2.55 13.45 14.01
N PRO A 124 -1.95 12.24 13.93
CA PRO A 124 -1.33 11.64 15.11
C PRO A 124 -0.15 12.52 15.57
N SER A 125 -0.03 12.66 16.88
CA SER A 125 1.07 13.32 17.57
C SER A 125 1.64 12.34 18.61
N ASN A 126 2.76 12.68 19.26
CA ASN A 126 3.28 11.84 20.34
C ASN A 126 2.26 11.68 21.47
N ASP A 127 1.41 12.67 21.70
CA ASP A 127 0.41 12.66 22.77
C ASP A 127 -0.85 11.87 22.39
N THR A 128 -1.18 11.77 21.10
CA THR A 128 -2.45 11.20 20.62
C THR A 128 -2.32 9.85 19.92
N VAL A 129 -1.10 9.43 19.57
CA VAL A 129 -0.91 8.22 18.75
C VAL A 129 -1.31 6.93 19.46
N ALA A 130 -1.07 6.82 20.77
CA ALA A 130 -1.43 5.63 21.54
C ALA A 130 -2.95 5.44 21.60
N GLU A 131 -3.68 6.51 21.92
CA GLU A 131 -5.15 6.52 21.95
C GLU A 131 -5.75 6.25 20.56
N LEU A 132 -5.20 6.87 19.50
CA LEU A 132 -5.64 6.61 18.13
C LEU A 132 -5.48 5.13 17.76
N LEU A 133 -4.34 4.51 18.09
CA LEU A 133 -4.09 3.10 17.78
C LEU A 133 -4.99 2.17 18.58
N ALA A 134 -5.22 2.46 19.87
CA ALA A 134 -6.14 1.70 20.71
C ALA A 134 -7.58 1.80 20.17
N GLY A 135 -8.07 3.01 19.88
CA GLY A 135 -9.40 3.21 19.32
C GLY A 135 -9.60 2.49 17.98
N LEU A 136 -8.62 2.55 17.08
CA LEU A 136 -8.67 1.78 15.82
C LEU A 136 -8.64 0.27 16.05
N HIS A 137 -7.86 -0.20 17.02
CA HIS A 137 -7.82 -1.62 17.37
C HIS A 137 -9.18 -2.08 17.89
N ASP A 138 -9.79 -1.34 18.82
CA ASP A 138 -11.08 -1.68 19.42
C ASP A 138 -12.20 -1.73 18.38
N CYS A 139 -12.19 -0.81 17.41
CA CYS A 139 -13.14 -0.80 16.29
C CYS A 139 -13.06 -2.09 15.46
N LEU A 140 -11.84 -2.63 15.27
CA LEU A 140 -11.59 -3.75 14.37
C LEU A 140 -11.62 -5.10 15.10
N ALA A 141 -11.23 -5.16 16.37
CA ALA A 141 -11.11 -6.38 17.16
C ALA A 141 -12.46 -7.09 17.37
N GLY A 142 -13.56 -6.33 17.45
CA GLY A 142 -14.91 -6.87 17.61
C GLY A 142 -15.54 -7.46 16.34
N ARG A 143 -14.76 -7.68 15.27
CA ARG A 143 -15.25 -8.07 13.94
C ARG A 143 -14.36 -9.17 13.33
N PRO A 144 -14.44 -10.42 13.82
CA PRO A 144 -13.58 -11.53 13.38
C PRO A 144 -13.81 -11.94 11.91
N ASP A 145 -14.90 -11.47 11.31
CA ASP A 145 -15.23 -11.62 9.89
C ASP A 145 -14.47 -10.64 8.99
N LEU A 146 -13.81 -9.62 9.57
CA LEU A 146 -12.93 -8.72 8.84
C LEU A 146 -11.53 -9.32 8.70
N PRO A 147 -10.93 -9.27 7.50
CA PRO A 147 -9.55 -9.70 7.33
C PRO A 147 -8.61 -8.80 8.14
N PRO A 148 -7.45 -9.32 8.61
CA PRO A 148 -6.38 -8.49 9.14
C PRO A 148 -6.13 -7.33 8.19
N THR A 149 -6.41 -6.13 8.69
CA THR A 149 -6.47 -4.92 7.88
C THR A 149 -5.44 -3.95 8.41
N SER A 150 -4.77 -3.26 7.50
CA SER A 150 -4.01 -2.07 7.85
C SER A 150 -4.84 -0.84 7.56
N VAL A 151 -4.84 0.14 8.47
CA VAL A 151 -5.51 1.42 8.28
C VAL A 151 -4.47 2.45 7.83
N MET A 152 -4.72 3.07 6.69
CA MET A 152 -3.89 4.15 6.16
C MET A 152 -4.38 5.48 6.73
N ILE A 153 -3.46 6.29 7.26
CA ILE A 153 -3.79 7.53 7.95
C ILE A 153 -3.15 8.70 7.21
N ALA A 154 -3.99 9.53 6.61
CA ALA A 154 -3.56 10.75 5.94
C ALA A 154 -3.87 11.99 6.81
N ALA A 155 -3.01 13.00 6.70
CA ALA A 155 -3.27 14.28 7.37
C ALA A 155 -4.61 14.89 6.88
N PRO A 156 -5.42 15.50 7.76
CA PRO A 156 -6.74 16.03 7.39
C PRO A 156 -6.71 17.02 6.22
N ALA A 157 -5.65 17.82 6.12
CA ALA A 157 -5.46 18.76 5.01
C ALA A 157 -5.31 18.06 3.64
N VAL A 158 -4.72 16.86 3.60
CA VAL A 158 -4.58 16.07 2.36
C VAL A 158 -5.93 15.49 1.95
N VAL A 159 -6.71 15.01 2.93
CA VAL A 159 -8.06 14.50 2.69
C VAL A 159 -9.00 15.60 2.16
N ARG A 160 -8.94 16.81 2.72
CA ARG A 160 -9.72 17.96 2.20
C ARG A 160 -9.38 18.33 0.76
N ALA A 161 -8.18 17.99 0.29
CA ALA A 161 -7.73 18.23 -1.07
C ALA A 161 -8.10 17.09 -2.05
N LEU A 162 -8.86 16.08 -1.61
CA LEU A 162 -9.27 14.97 -2.47
C LEU A 162 -10.14 15.47 -3.63
N PRO A 163 -9.94 14.93 -4.84
CA PRO A 163 -10.79 15.27 -5.97
C PRO A 163 -12.22 14.76 -5.71
N ARG A 164 -13.21 15.54 -6.14
CA ARG A 164 -14.58 15.05 -6.23
C ARG A 164 -14.66 13.89 -7.22
N ASP A 165 -15.59 12.98 -6.94
CA ASP A 165 -15.88 11.88 -7.87
C ASP A 165 -16.42 12.47 -9.17
N ARG A 166 -15.82 12.05 -10.29
CA ARG A 166 -16.21 12.54 -11.63
C ARG A 166 -17.57 12.02 -12.08
N ASP A 167 -17.91 10.84 -11.60
CA ASP A 167 -19.14 10.14 -11.92
C ASP A 167 -19.68 9.53 -10.62
N PRO A 168 -20.69 10.15 -10.00
CA PRO A 168 -21.28 9.66 -8.76
C PRO A 168 -22.09 8.37 -8.97
N SER A 169 -22.43 8.00 -10.21
CA SER A 169 -23.18 6.78 -10.52
C SER A 169 -22.33 5.51 -10.49
N LEU A 170 -21.00 5.65 -10.35
CA LEU A 170 -20.09 4.52 -10.24
C LEU A 170 -20.21 3.82 -8.88
N PRO A 171 -19.99 2.50 -8.82
CA PRO A 171 -19.99 1.78 -7.56
C PRO A 171 -19.03 2.38 -6.53
N THR A 172 -19.43 2.42 -5.25
CA THR A 172 -18.66 3.03 -4.15
C THR A 172 -17.23 2.50 -4.10
N LEU A 173 -17.03 1.18 -4.20
CA LEU A 173 -15.70 0.58 -4.19
C LEU A 173 -14.80 1.11 -5.32
N LEU A 174 -15.36 1.37 -6.51
CA LEU A 174 -14.62 1.92 -7.64
C LEU A 174 -14.29 3.41 -7.44
N ARG A 175 -15.15 4.17 -6.78
CA ARG A 175 -14.91 5.58 -6.44
C ARG A 175 -13.83 5.71 -5.36
N LEU A 176 -13.87 4.87 -4.33
CA LEU A 176 -12.90 4.88 -3.23
C LEU A 176 -11.51 4.37 -3.65
N ASN A 177 -11.42 3.43 -4.57
CA ASN A 177 -10.13 2.95 -5.10
C ASN A 177 -9.61 3.75 -6.32
N ALA A 178 -10.25 4.88 -6.64
CA ALA A 178 -9.91 5.68 -7.81
C ALA A 178 -8.44 6.14 -7.76
N ARG A 179 -7.71 5.90 -8.86
CA ARG A 179 -6.27 6.23 -8.97
C ARG A 179 -5.93 7.67 -8.59
N ARG A 180 -6.80 8.63 -8.94
CA ARG A 180 -6.58 10.07 -8.68
C ARG A 180 -6.63 10.38 -7.18
N ARG A 181 -7.60 9.79 -6.48
CA ARG A 181 -7.77 9.90 -5.02
C ARG A 181 -6.55 9.33 -4.31
N LEU A 182 -6.14 8.10 -4.66
CA LEU A 182 -4.95 7.47 -4.11
C LEU A 182 -3.66 8.25 -4.41
N ALA A 183 -3.52 8.82 -5.61
CA ALA A 183 -2.36 9.64 -5.95
C ALA A 183 -2.24 10.92 -5.10
N VAL A 184 -3.36 11.51 -4.66
CA VAL A 184 -3.33 12.65 -3.73
C VAL A 184 -2.90 12.19 -2.35
N LEU A 185 -3.45 11.08 -1.86
CA LEU A 185 -3.16 10.54 -0.53
C LEU A 185 -1.72 10.05 -0.38
N SER A 186 -1.19 9.34 -1.38
CA SER A 186 0.10 8.66 -1.28
C SER A 186 1.25 9.35 -2.01
N GLY A 187 0.99 10.42 -2.77
CA GLY A 187 1.92 10.87 -3.82
C GLY A 187 2.94 11.91 -3.40
N ARG A 188 2.63 12.80 -2.44
CA ARG A 188 3.46 13.98 -2.17
C ARG A 188 3.94 14.12 -0.73
N ARG A 189 3.23 13.56 0.23
CA ARG A 189 3.51 13.71 1.65
C ARG A 189 3.64 12.33 2.30
N PRO A 190 4.40 12.23 3.40
CA PRO A 190 4.33 11.04 4.24
C PRO A 190 2.90 10.82 4.73
N TYR A 191 2.55 9.57 4.93
CA TYR A 191 1.33 9.13 5.59
C TYR A 191 1.67 7.97 6.51
N TYR A 192 0.77 7.64 7.43
CA TYR A 192 1.00 6.53 8.34
C TYR A 192 0.21 5.29 7.93
N ARG A 193 0.68 4.13 8.37
CA ARG A 193 0.01 2.84 8.24
C ARG A 193 -0.05 2.21 9.63
N ALA A 194 -1.25 2.10 10.18
CA ALA A 194 -1.50 1.31 11.38
C ALA A 194 -1.76 -0.14 10.95
N SER A 195 -1.08 -1.10 11.56
CA SER A 195 -1.23 -2.53 11.28
C SER A 195 -1.68 -3.25 12.55
N PHE A 196 -2.70 -4.10 12.42
CA PHE A 196 -3.28 -4.85 13.53
C PHE A 196 -3.04 -6.35 13.27
N GLY A 197 -1.91 -6.85 13.75
CA GLY A 197 -1.56 -8.26 13.67
C GLY A 197 -2.18 -9.07 14.81
N ALA A 198 -2.19 -10.40 14.68
CA ALA A 198 -2.84 -11.28 15.66
C ALA A 198 -2.14 -11.32 17.04
N ASN A 199 -0.83 -11.01 17.13
CA ASN A 199 -0.02 -11.36 18.31
C ASN A 199 0.81 -10.23 18.95
N ASP A 200 0.99 -9.07 18.30
CA ASP A 200 1.98 -8.05 18.76
C ASP A 200 1.37 -6.65 19.00
N GLY A 201 0.04 -6.56 19.13
CA GLY A 201 -0.66 -5.30 19.30
C GLY A 201 -0.62 -4.39 18.06
N PRO A 202 -1.17 -3.17 18.15
CA PRO A 202 -1.19 -2.23 17.04
C PRO A 202 0.19 -1.63 16.77
N GLU A 203 0.64 -1.68 15.52
CA GLU A 203 1.91 -1.08 15.08
C GLU A 203 1.66 0.12 14.16
N LEU A 204 2.39 1.21 14.36
CA LEU A 204 2.41 2.35 13.43
C LEU A 204 3.70 2.40 12.62
N SER A 205 3.56 2.45 11.31
CA SER A 205 4.64 2.75 10.37
C SER A 205 4.38 4.07 9.65
N ILE A 206 5.46 4.77 9.27
CA ILE A 206 5.41 5.90 8.34
C ILE A 206 5.81 5.44 6.94
N VAL A 207 5.07 5.88 5.92
CA VAL A 207 5.36 5.59 4.53
C VAL A 207 5.76 6.88 3.83
N HIS A 208 7.00 6.91 3.35
CA HIS A 208 7.56 8.01 2.59
C HIS A 208 7.34 7.81 1.09
N PRO A 209 6.87 8.84 0.35
CA PRO A 209 7.03 8.87 -1.10
C PRO A 209 8.51 8.69 -1.48
N PHE A 210 8.77 8.04 -2.60
CA PHE A 210 10.11 7.60 -3.01
C PHE A 210 11.20 8.69 -2.90
N ALA A 211 10.92 9.92 -3.35
CA ALA A 211 11.88 11.02 -3.27
C ALA A 211 12.14 11.54 -1.84
N LEU A 212 11.21 11.35 -0.90
CA LEU A 212 11.44 11.62 0.51
C LEU A 212 12.22 10.47 1.15
N TRP A 213 11.90 9.24 0.78
CA TRP A 213 12.64 8.05 1.21
C TRP A 213 14.13 8.14 0.83
N GLN A 214 14.46 8.46 -0.42
CA GLN A 214 15.86 8.59 -0.84
C GLN A 214 16.64 9.66 -0.06
N ARG A 215 15.98 10.79 0.25
CA ARG A 215 16.60 11.86 1.05
C ARG A 215 16.84 11.43 2.49
N TYR A 216 15.87 10.76 3.09
CA TYR A 216 15.98 10.19 4.42
C TYR A 216 17.10 9.14 4.49
N GLU A 217 17.14 8.21 3.53
CA GLU A 217 18.17 7.16 3.47
C GLU A 217 19.56 7.76 3.32
N ALA A 218 19.73 8.78 2.49
CA ALA A 218 20.99 9.50 2.35
C ALA A 218 21.44 10.18 3.66
N ALA A 219 20.49 10.80 4.39
CA ALA A 219 20.78 11.45 5.66
C ALA A 219 21.20 10.44 6.75
N VAL A 220 20.47 9.32 6.86
CA VAL A 220 20.82 8.23 7.80
C VAL A 220 22.17 7.63 7.45
N THR A 221 22.44 7.38 6.15
CA THR A 221 23.73 6.88 5.68
C THR A 221 24.87 7.82 6.06
N ALA A 222 24.70 9.13 5.86
CA ALA A 222 25.70 10.12 6.23
C ALA A 222 25.94 10.17 7.74
N CYS A 223 24.88 10.14 8.55
CA CYS A 223 25.00 10.11 10.01
C CYS A 223 25.72 8.85 10.50
N ALA A 224 25.35 7.69 9.94
CA ALA A 224 25.98 6.42 10.27
C ALA A 224 27.46 6.40 9.88
N ALA A 225 27.82 6.88 8.69
CA ALA A 225 29.20 6.96 8.24
C ALA A 225 30.04 7.90 9.14
N ALA A 226 29.50 9.06 9.52
CA ALA A 226 30.17 9.99 10.42
C ALA A 226 30.35 9.43 11.84
N TRP A 227 29.37 8.66 12.33
CA TRP A 227 29.46 7.98 13.62
C TRP A 227 30.52 6.86 13.57
N LEU A 228 30.45 6.00 12.54
CA LEU A 228 31.38 4.89 12.33
C LEU A 228 32.81 5.38 12.16
N ALA A 229 33.06 6.46 11.41
CA ALA A 229 34.41 7.01 11.24
C ALA A 229 35.12 7.36 12.58
N ARG A 230 34.36 7.59 13.66
CA ARG A 230 34.90 7.81 15.01
C ARG A 230 35.02 6.54 15.84
N ALA A 231 34.08 5.60 15.69
CA ALA A 231 34.00 4.40 16.50
C ALA A 231 34.78 3.21 15.90
N ASP A 232 34.83 3.13 14.57
CA ASP A 232 35.42 2.06 13.76
C ASP A 232 35.83 2.66 12.39
N PRO A 233 37.03 3.28 12.29
CA PRO A 233 37.42 4.09 11.12
C PRO A 233 37.46 3.35 9.78
N ASP A 234 37.63 2.03 9.82
CA ASP A 234 37.67 1.19 8.62
C ASP A 234 36.28 0.73 8.16
N ALA A 235 35.23 0.95 8.98
CA ALA A 235 33.88 0.49 8.69
C ALA A 235 33.22 1.26 7.53
N THR A 236 32.50 0.55 6.67
CA THR A 236 31.73 1.15 5.56
C THR A 236 30.25 0.78 5.62
N VAL A 237 29.39 1.80 5.46
CA VAL A 237 27.93 1.61 5.40
C VAL A 237 27.55 0.93 4.09
N ALA A 238 26.73 -0.11 4.18
CA ALA A 238 26.29 -0.89 3.03
C ALA A 238 24.80 -0.70 2.70
N ALA A 239 23.93 -0.61 3.70
CA ALA A 239 22.50 -0.43 3.49
C ALA A 239 21.79 0.16 4.72
N VAL A 240 20.64 0.81 4.49
CA VAL A 240 19.72 1.25 5.56
C VAL A 240 18.42 0.44 5.45
N MET A 241 17.98 -0.12 6.57
CA MET A 241 16.81 -1.00 6.70
C MET A 241 15.93 -0.58 7.89
N GLY A 242 14.69 -1.09 7.95
CA GLY A 242 13.77 -0.85 9.07
C GLY A 242 13.16 0.56 9.16
N TYR A 243 13.52 1.45 8.23
CA TYR A 243 13.22 2.90 8.21
C TYR A 243 11.75 3.31 8.05
N THR A 244 10.80 2.40 8.22
CA THR A 244 9.37 2.72 8.20
C THR A 244 8.72 2.55 9.57
N ARG A 245 9.32 1.79 10.49
CA ARG A 245 8.72 1.52 11.79
C ARG A 245 9.01 2.67 12.75
N LEU A 246 7.94 3.19 13.35
CA LEU A 246 8.05 4.23 14.37
C LEU A 246 8.36 3.61 15.73
N VAL A 247 9.04 4.35 16.59
CA VAL A 247 9.17 3.98 18.00
C VAL A 247 7.77 3.96 18.64
N PRO A 248 7.41 2.94 19.44
CA PRO A 248 6.11 2.90 20.10
C PRO A 248 5.78 4.19 20.85
N GLY A 249 4.56 4.70 20.66
CA GLY A 249 4.12 5.97 21.26
C GLY A 249 4.71 7.24 20.62
N ARG A 250 5.46 7.13 19.51
CA ARG A 250 6.11 8.28 18.85
C ARG A 250 5.73 8.35 17.39
N VAL A 251 5.56 9.57 16.88
CA VAL A 251 5.36 9.85 15.44
C VAL A 251 6.53 10.59 14.81
N ASP A 252 7.47 11.02 15.63
CA ASP A 252 8.64 11.82 15.28
C ASP A 252 9.96 11.05 15.37
N ARG A 253 9.90 9.75 15.72
CA ARG A 253 11.06 8.88 15.90
C ARG A 253 10.90 7.56 15.17
N LEU A 254 11.93 7.18 14.43
CA LEU A 254 12.02 5.89 13.76
C LEU A 254 13.11 5.05 14.40
N ARG A 255 12.96 3.73 14.35
CA ARG A 255 14.05 2.80 14.60
C ARG A 255 14.59 2.32 13.26
N VAL A 256 15.91 2.41 13.08
CA VAL A 256 16.59 2.00 11.85
C VAL A 256 17.68 0.98 12.14
N HIS A 257 17.90 0.10 11.17
CA HIS A 257 19.06 -0.78 11.11
C HIS A 257 19.97 -0.32 9.98
N VAL A 258 21.19 0.07 10.30
CA VAL A 258 22.20 0.38 9.28
C VAL A 258 23.18 -0.77 9.21
N VAL A 259 23.15 -1.48 8.08
CA VAL A 259 24.06 -2.60 7.83
C VAL A 259 25.40 -2.02 7.39
N PHE A 260 26.48 -2.47 8.03
CA PHE A 260 27.84 -2.07 7.71
C PHE A 260 28.79 -3.28 7.73
N ARG A 261 30.01 -3.05 7.26
CA ARG A 261 31.09 -4.05 7.18
C ARG A 261 32.41 -3.43 7.61
N ASP A 262 33.36 -4.29 7.99
CA ASP A 262 34.73 -3.88 8.26
C ASP A 262 35.48 -3.75 6.92
N GLY A 263 35.97 -2.55 6.59
CA GLY A 263 36.76 -2.28 5.40
C GLY A 263 35.97 -2.10 4.08
N PRO A 264 36.67 -1.75 2.98
CA PRO A 264 36.06 -1.61 1.66
C PRO A 264 35.66 -2.99 1.06
N PRO A 265 34.66 -3.04 0.16
CA PRO A 265 34.17 -4.30 -0.42
C PRO A 265 35.28 -5.06 -1.15
N GLN A 266 35.61 -6.26 -0.66
CA GLN A 266 36.45 -7.22 -1.39
C GLN A 266 35.55 -8.19 -2.18
N GLY A 267 35.47 -8.01 -3.51
CA GLY A 267 34.73 -8.92 -4.39
C GLY A 267 33.19 -8.82 -4.32
N ARG A 268 32.49 -9.93 -4.57
CA ARG A 268 31.02 -10.04 -4.51
C ARG A 268 30.57 -10.10 -3.05
N ALA A 269 30.66 -8.97 -2.37
CA ALA A 269 30.50 -8.93 -0.93
C ALA A 269 29.02 -9.08 -0.49
N PRO A 270 28.75 -9.80 0.61
CA PRO A 270 27.43 -9.84 1.23
C PRO A 270 26.96 -8.42 1.66
N LEU A 271 25.67 -8.29 1.98
CA LEU A 271 25.05 -7.02 2.40
C LEU A 271 25.79 -6.35 3.58
N GLY A 272 26.48 -7.12 4.43
CA GLY A 272 27.36 -6.67 5.51
C GLY A 272 27.36 -7.67 6.67
N ASP A 273 28.24 -7.45 7.65
CA ASP A 273 28.47 -8.39 8.77
C ASP A 273 27.95 -7.84 10.10
N HIS A 274 27.69 -6.54 10.16
CA HIS A 274 27.33 -5.83 11.37
C HIS A 274 26.11 -4.93 11.14
N VAL A 275 25.37 -4.67 12.22
CA VAL A 275 24.22 -3.76 12.22
C VAL A 275 24.39 -2.71 13.30
N LEU A 276 24.25 -1.45 12.90
CA LEU A 276 24.06 -0.34 13.80
C LEU A 276 22.54 -0.15 13.99
N VAL A 277 22.06 -0.39 15.21
CA VAL A 277 20.69 -0.09 15.62
C VAL A 277 20.65 1.34 16.12
N ALA A 278 19.87 2.20 15.45
CA ALA A 278 19.77 3.60 15.82
C ALA A 278 18.31 4.05 15.91
N THR A 279 18.07 5.09 16.70
CA THR A 279 16.84 5.87 16.65
C THR A 279 17.13 7.15 15.90
N THR A 280 16.25 7.54 14.98
CA THR A 280 16.38 8.78 14.21
C THR A 280 15.16 9.67 14.37
N ASP A 281 15.31 10.94 14.06
CA ASP A 281 14.17 11.79 13.73
C ASP A 281 13.66 11.52 12.29
N LEU A 282 12.63 12.26 11.86
CA LEU A 282 12.06 12.14 10.50
C LEU A 282 12.97 12.73 9.40
N ALA A 283 14.02 13.47 9.77
CA ALA A 283 15.02 13.98 8.83
C ALA A 283 16.19 13.01 8.63
N GLY A 284 16.27 11.95 9.44
CA GLY A 284 17.32 10.93 9.39
C GLY A 284 18.51 11.22 10.30
N ALA A 285 18.42 12.23 11.18
CA ALA A 285 19.45 12.50 12.17
C ALA A 285 19.32 11.53 13.36
N PHE A 286 20.45 11.04 13.88
CA PHE A 286 20.45 10.17 15.06
C PHE A 286 19.99 10.91 16.31
N VAL A 287 19.19 10.22 17.12
CA VAL A 287 18.69 10.69 18.41
C VAL A 287 19.14 9.70 19.47
N GLY A 288 20.07 10.14 20.32
CA GLY A 288 20.74 9.29 21.30
C GLY A 288 21.88 8.47 20.68
N GLU A 289 22.47 7.60 21.50
CA GLU A 289 23.62 6.79 21.10
C GLU A 289 23.17 5.53 20.33
N PRO A 290 23.69 5.28 19.12
CA PRO A 290 23.48 4.02 18.42
C PRO A 290 24.07 2.81 19.16
N THR A 291 23.53 1.62 18.91
CA THR A 291 24.06 0.36 19.43
C THR A 291 24.59 -0.51 18.29
N VAL A 292 25.78 -1.08 18.45
CA VAL A 292 26.36 -2.00 17.47
C VAL A 292 26.01 -3.44 17.83
N VAL A 293 25.50 -4.18 16.85
CA VAL A 293 25.32 -5.64 16.90
C VAL A 293 26.25 -6.24 15.85
N ARG A 294 27.27 -6.97 16.32
CA ARG A 294 28.25 -7.63 15.45
C ARG A 294 27.75 -9.01 14.99
N ASP A 295 28.37 -9.51 13.93
CA ASP A 295 28.21 -10.87 13.40
C ASP A 295 26.77 -11.31 13.05
N VAL A 296 25.95 -10.38 12.55
CA VAL A 296 24.54 -10.64 12.16
C VAL A 296 24.39 -11.52 10.91
N SER A 297 25.49 -11.82 10.25
CA SER A 297 25.59 -12.68 9.05
C SER A 297 26.44 -13.94 9.29
N ALA A 298 26.79 -14.27 10.54
CA ALA A 298 27.70 -15.38 10.86
C ALA A 298 27.25 -16.72 10.25
N GLY A 299 28.21 -17.47 9.69
CA GLY A 299 28.00 -18.82 9.13
C GLY A 299 27.58 -18.88 7.65
N GLY A 300 27.80 -17.82 6.86
CA GLY A 300 27.42 -17.78 5.43
C GLY A 300 25.90 -17.71 5.21
N GLY A 301 25.14 -17.34 6.24
CA GLY A 301 23.68 -17.36 6.28
C GLY A 301 23.00 -16.05 5.89
N ARG A 302 21.67 -16.07 5.88
CA ARG A 302 20.81 -14.88 5.70
C ARG A 302 21.07 -13.87 6.83
N LEU A 303 21.13 -12.59 6.48
CA LEU A 303 21.17 -11.46 7.43
C LEU A 303 20.07 -11.60 8.49
N ARG A 304 20.45 -11.63 9.78
CA ARG A 304 19.52 -11.68 10.91
C ARG A 304 19.50 -10.36 11.64
N LEU A 305 18.52 -9.53 11.32
CA LEU A 305 18.32 -8.27 12.02
C LEU A 305 17.75 -8.51 13.42
N PRO A 306 18.20 -7.77 14.44
CA PRO A 306 17.54 -7.79 15.75
C PRO A 306 16.08 -7.33 15.62
N PRO A 307 15.19 -7.76 16.53
CA PRO A 307 13.81 -7.28 16.53
C PRO A 307 13.78 -5.75 16.76
N LEU A 308 12.89 -5.07 16.03
CA LEU A 308 12.64 -3.63 16.15
C LEU A 308 11.62 -3.31 17.23
#